data_AF-A0AAP1E6Z3-F1
#
_entry.id   AF-A0AAP1E6Z3-F1
#
_cell.length_a   1.000
_cell.length_b   1.000
_cell.length_c   1.000
_cell.angle_alpha   90.00
_cell.angle_beta   90.00
_cell.angle_gamma   90.00
#
_symmetry.space_group_name_H-M   'P 1'
#
loop_
_entity.id
_entity.type
_entity.pdbx_description
1 polymer ?
#
loop_
_entity_poly.entity_id
_entity_poly.type
_entity_poly.pdbx_seq_one_letter_code
_entity_poly.pdbx_strand_id
1 'polypeptide(L)'
;MLKKGRKYFYVGNTGETETRRMFKFSLEDMREVTEYSPDWELYLSKQEIIDKEEKKKLMSDIRSVFDRWSTADLTLDQLRRVHEIISE
;
A
#
# COMPACT_ATOMS: atom_id res chain seq x y z
N MET A 1 10.89 -19.09 25.57
CA MET A 1 9.85 -18.47 24.72
C MET A 1 10.19 -17.01 24.50
N LEU A 2 10.35 -16.56 23.26
CA LEU A 2 10.56 -15.14 22.96
C LEU A 2 9.21 -14.41 23.03
N LYS A 3 9.07 -13.46 23.95
CA LYS A 3 7.87 -12.61 24.06
C LYS A 3 7.89 -11.59 22.92
N LYS A 4 7.12 -11.83 21.87
CA LYS A 4 6.89 -10.84 20.79
C LYS A 4 5.73 -9.92 21.19
N GLY A 5 6.02 -8.64 21.38
CA GLY A 5 5.02 -7.59 21.46
C GLY A 5 4.90 -6.86 20.12
N ARG A 6 3.71 -6.34 19.81
CA ARG A 6 3.50 -5.47 18.65
C ARG A 6 4.36 -4.22 18.79
N LYS A 7 5.00 -3.81 17.69
CA LYS A 7 5.90 -2.65 17.68
C LYS A 7 5.32 -1.52 16.83
N TYR A 8 5.50 -0.30 17.29
CA TYR A 8 4.91 0.89 16.68
C TYR A 8 5.92 2.04 16.63
N PHE A 9 5.69 2.98 15.73
CA PHE A 9 6.42 4.25 15.65
C PHE A 9 5.45 5.40 15.37
N TYR A 10 5.91 6.64 15.54
CA TYR A 10 5.09 7.83 15.37
C TYR A 10 5.71 8.76 14.34
N VAL A 11 4.88 9.30 13.44
CA VAL A 11 5.27 10.27 12.41
C VAL A 11 4.40 11.51 12.56
N GLY A 12 5.01 12.69 12.52
CA GLY A 12 4.30 13.98 12.63
C GLY A 12 5.23 15.14 12.30
N ASN A 13 4.66 16.34 12.15
CA ASN A 13 5.43 17.53 11.84
C ASN A 13 5.97 18.19 13.11
N THR A 14 7.25 18.56 13.12
CA THR A 14 7.90 19.30 14.21
C THR A 14 7.80 20.80 13.92
N GLY A 15 6.62 21.39 14.09
CA GLY A 15 6.40 22.85 14.06
C GLY A 15 6.32 23.46 15.46
N GLU A 16 6.69 24.74 15.60
CA GLU A 16 6.73 25.47 16.89
C GLU A 16 5.36 25.87 17.44
N THR A 17 4.34 25.97 16.60
CA THR A 17 3.00 26.42 16.98
C THR A 17 1.94 25.56 16.32
N GLU A 18 0.97 25.12 17.13
CA GLU A 18 -0.26 24.39 16.78
C GLU A 18 -0.15 22.85 16.80
N THR A 19 -0.69 22.28 17.89
CA THR A 19 -1.09 20.88 18.09
C THR A 19 -0.31 19.82 17.30
N ARG A 20 0.69 19.22 17.96
CA ARG A 20 1.47 18.08 17.48
C ARG A 20 0.57 16.90 17.08
N ARG A 21 0.15 16.84 15.81
CA ARG A 21 -0.56 15.68 15.27
C ARG A 21 0.48 14.61 14.94
N MET A 22 0.65 13.68 15.88
CA MET A 22 1.48 12.50 15.72
C MET A 22 0.58 11.33 15.31
N PHE A 23 0.86 10.75 14.15
CA PHE A 23 0.17 9.57 13.67
C PHE A 23 0.95 8.32 14.09
N LYS A 24 0.24 7.31 14.60
CA LYS A 24 0.83 6.05 15.05
C LYS A 24 0.81 5.05 13.91
N PHE A 25 1.93 4.38 13.67
CA PHE A 25 2.05 3.35 12.63
C PHE A 25 2.55 2.03 13.22
N SER A 26 2.08 0.93 12.65
CA SER A 26 2.57 -0.42 12.95
C SER A 26 3.86 -0.71 12.19
N LEU A 27 4.86 -1.27 12.88
CA LEU A 27 6.10 -1.72 12.23
C LEU A 27 5.94 -3.02 11.43
N GLU A 28 4.80 -3.70 11.55
CA GLU A 28 4.57 -4.98 10.84
C GLU A 28 4.07 -4.76 9.41
N ASP A 29 3.23 -3.74 9.19
CA ASP A 29 2.53 -3.49 7.92
C ASP A 29 2.59 -2.02 7.46
N MET A 30 3.26 -1.15 8.21
CA MET A 30 3.46 0.27 7.88
C MET A 30 2.16 1.06 7.70
N ARG A 31 1.06 0.59 8.30
CA ARG A 31 -0.26 1.24 8.28
C ARG A 31 -0.51 2.02 9.54
N GLU A 32 -1.28 3.10 9.39
CA GLU A 32 -1.77 3.87 10.51
C GLU A 32 -2.61 2.98 11.45
N VAL A 33 -2.36 3.12 12.74
CA VAL A 33 -3.12 2.46 13.80
C VAL A 33 -4.18 3.43 14.28
N THR A 34 -5.40 3.19 13.83
CA THR A 34 -6.62 3.93 14.19
C THR A 34 -7.73 2.93 14.55
N GLU A 35 -8.78 3.39 15.23
CA GLU A 35 -9.98 2.59 15.49
C GLU A 35 -10.83 2.38 14.23
N TYR A 36 -10.52 3.10 13.15
CA TYR A 36 -11.22 3.07 11.87
C TYR A 36 -10.36 2.48 10.75
N SER A 37 -10.76 2.68 9.49
CA SER A 37 -9.89 2.43 8.36
C SER A 37 -8.70 3.40 8.38
N PRO A 38 -7.46 2.91 8.15
CA PRO A 38 -6.28 3.77 8.05
C PRO A 38 -6.45 4.82 6.95
N ASP A 39 -6.20 6.09 7.27
CA ASP A 39 -6.10 7.15 6.27
C ASP A 39 -4.72 7.12 5.60
N TRP A 40 -3.71 6.64 6.33
CA TRP A 40 -2.31 6.65 5.88
C TRP A 40 -1.67 5.26 5.82
N GLU A 41 -0.91 5.03 4.75
CA GLU A 41 0.00 3.90 4.56
C GLU A 41 1.38 4.46 4.19
N LEU A 42 2.44 3.97 4.84
CA LEU A 42 3.80 4.46 4.64
C LEU A 42 4.59 3.54 3.72
N TYR A 43 5.43 4.16 2.90
CA TYR A 43 6.36 3.50 1.99
C TYR A 43 7.78 3.93 2.31
N LEU A 44 8.73 3.02 2.13
CA LEU A 44 10.15 3.28 2.36
C LEU A 44 10.78 3.98 1.15
N SER A 45 10.18 3.85 -0.04
CA SER A 45 10.64 4.52 -1.24
C SER A 45 9.49 5.04 -2.10
N LYS A 46 9.80 6.04 -2.93
CA LYS A 46 8.87 6.52 -3.96
C LYS A 46 8.56 5.43 -4.99
N GLN A 47 9.50 4.52 -5.26
CA GLN A 47 9.30 3.45 -6.23
C GLN A 47 8.18 2.50 -5.80
N GLU A 48 8.08 2.17 -4.49
CA GLU A 48 7.01 1.32 -3.97
C GLU A 48 5.61 1.94 -4.19
N ILE A 49 5.50 3.27 -4.13
CA ILE A 49 4.26 4.00 -4.42
C ILE A 49 3.90 3.82 -5.90
N ILE A 50 4.86 4.11 -6.77
CA ILE A 50 4.70 4.00 -8.24
C ILE A 50 4.31 2.57 -8.63
N ASP A 51 5.02 1.57 -8.10
CA ASP A 51 4.76 0.15 -8.38
C ASP A 51 3.37 -0.28 -7.90
N LYS A 52 2.91 0.23 -6.75
CA LYS A 52 1.55 -0.06 -6.24
C LYS A 52 0.47 0.59 -7.11
N GLU A 53 0.69 1.82 -7.55
CA GLU A 53 -0.23 2.51 -8.46
C GLU A 53 -0.30 1.79 -9.82
N GLU A 54 0.85 1.40 -10.37
CA GLU A 54 0.93 0.64 -11.61
C GLU A 54 0.23 -0.73 -11.48
N LYS A 55 0.49 -1.45 -10.38
CA LYS A 55 -0.17 -2.73 -10.09
C LYS A 55 -1.70 -2.56 -10.06
N LYS A 56 -2.21 -1.51 -9.40
CA LYS A 56 -3.66 -1.23 -9.34
C LYS A 56 -4.23 -0.93 -10.72
N LYS A 57 -3.54 -0.12 -11.52
CA LYS A 57 -3.95 0.24 -12.88
C LYS A 57 -4.03 -1.00 -13.77
N LEU A 58 -2.93 -1.75 -13.88
CA LEU A 58 -2.87 -2.96 -14.72
C LEU A 58 -3.94 -3.99 -14.30
N MET A 59 -4.14 -4.18 -12.99
CA MET A 59 -5.19 -5.07 -12.51
C MET A 59 -6.59 -4.58 -12.90
N SER A 60 -6.85 -3.27 -12.84
CA SER A 60 -8.12 -2.69 -13.28
C SER A 60 -8.35 -2.91 -14.78
N ASP A 61 -7.34 -2.65 -15.59
CA ASP A 61 -7.39 -2.77 -17.06
C ASP A 61 -7.65 -4.24 -17.45
N ILE A 62 -6.89 -5.18 -16.88
CA ILE A 62 -7.08 -6.62 -17.09
C ILE A 62 -8.47 -7.07 -16.67
N ARG A 63 -8.97 -6.61 -15.51
CA ARG A 63 -10.31 -6.97 -15.02
C ARG A 63 -11.42 -6.47 -15.94
N SER A 64 -11.25 -5.28 -16.52
CA SER A 64 -12.21 -4.71 -17.46
C SER A 64 -12.39 -5.57 -18.70
N VAL A 65 -11.33 -6.27 -19.13
CA VAL A 65 -11.36 -7.15 -20.30
C VAL A 65 -11.97 -8.52 -19.99
N PHE A 66 -11.66 -9.09 -18.82
CA PHE A 66 -12.15 -10.44 -18.47
C PHE A 66 -13.50 -10.47 -17.75
N ASP A 67 -14.10 -9.31 -17.45
CA ASP A 67 -15.34 -9.17 -16.67
C ASP A 67 -15.34 -10.01 -15.38
N ARG A 68 -14.17 -10.11 -14.74
CA ARG A 68 -13.94 -10.94 -13.55
C ARG A 68 -13.43 -10.11 -12.40
N TRP A 69 -14.08 -10.28 -11.26
CA TRP A 69 -13.76 -9.63 -9.99
C TRP A 69 -12.76 -10.41 -9.14
N SER A 70 -12.22 -11.52 -9.64
CA SER A 70 -11.28 -12.35 -8.88
C SER A 70 -9.97 -11.61 -8.60
N THR A 71 -9.44 -11.83 -7.40
CA THR A 71 -8.08 -11.42 -7.02
C THR A 71 -7.12 -12.55 -7.36
N ALA A 72 -6.24 -12.32 -8.33
CA ALA A 72 -5.06 -13.15 -8.53
C ALA A 72 -3.86 -12.43 -7.88
N ASP A 73 -3.08 -13.15 -7.07
CA ASP A 73 -1.86 -12.60 -6.50
C ASP A 73 -0.72 -12.67 -7.52
N LEU A 74 -0.75 -11.74 -8.47
CA LEU A 74 0.24 -11.61 -9.52
C LEU A 74 1.30 -10.57 -9.15
N THR A 75 2.53 -10.82 -9.56
CA THR A 75 3.60 -9.83 -9.51
C THR A 75 3.36 -8.72 -10.55
N LEU A 76 4.03 -7.57 -10.36
CA LEU A 76 3.91 -6.45 -11.30
C LEU A 76 4.33 -6.86 -12.73
N ASP A 77 5.41 -7.62 -12.87
CA ASP A 77 5.88 -8.10 -14.17
C ASP A 77 4.92 -9.08 -14.83
N GLN A 78 4.25 -9.94 -14.05
CA GLN A 78 3.21 -10.82 -14.59
C GLN A 78 2.03 -9.99 -15.13
N LEU A 79 1.63 -8.94 -14.40
CA LEU A 79 0.57 -8.05 -14.86
C LEU A 79 0.96 -7.28 -16.13
N ARG A 80 2.20 -6.80 -16.22
CA ARG A 80 2.72 -6.15 -17.43
C ARG A 80 2.63 -7.08 -18.65
N ARG A 81 3.08 -8.33 -18.52
CA ARG A 81 3.01 -9.34 -19.59
C ARG A 81 1.58 -9.65 -20.01
N VAL A 82 0.67 -9.81 -19.06
CA VAL A 82 -0.74 -10.07 -19.36
C VAL A 82 -1.36 -8.88 -20.08
N HIS A 83 -1.10 -7.66 -19.61
CA HIS A 83 -1.58 -6.44 -20.23
C HIS A 83 -1.06 -6.27 -21.66
N GLU A 84 0.20 -6.61 -21.91
CA GLU A 84 0.80 -6.61 -23.26
C GLU A 84 0.06 -7.57 -24.20
N ILE A 85 -0.22 -8.80 -23.78
CA ILE A 85 -0.98 -9.80 -24.55
C ILE A 85 -2.41 -9.33 -24.88
N ILE A 86 -3.06 -8.62 -23.95
CA ILE A 86 -4.41 -8.10 -24.13
C ILE A 86 -4.45 -6.94 -25.13
N SER A 87 -3.35 -6.17 -25.22
CA SER A 87 -3.28 -4.95 -26.04
C SER A 87 -2.80 -5.19 -27.47
N GLU A 88 -2.44 -6.43 -27.82
CA GLU A 88 -2.08 -6.88 -29.18
C GLU A 88 -3.33 -7.02 -30.07
#